data_AF-A0A8J7B0M5-F1
#
_entry.id   AF-A0A8J7B0M5-F1
#
_cell.length_a   1.000
_cell.length_b   1.000
_cell.length_c   1.000
_cell.angle_alpha   90.00
_cell.angle_beta   90.00
_cell.angle_gamma   90.00
#
_symmetry.space_group_name_H-M   'P 1'
#
loop_
_entity.id
_entity.type
_entity.pdbx_description
1 polymer ?
#
loop_
_entity_poly.entity_id
_entity_poly.type
_entity_poly.pdbx_seq_one_letter_code
_entity_poly.pdbx_strand_id
1 'polypeptide(L)'
;MKPSSSIHQVYFNSAFIGAKLSDIPLPERCFLLGLVRENRVYSLADSPDISEADWLVAVTLDEALLPELDLCLKQAQQTNAD
;
A
#
# COMPACT_ATOMS: atom_id res chain seq x y z
N MET A 1 -14.34 5.56 -17.55
CA MET A 1 -14.23 4.92 -16.23
C MET A 1 -13.51 5.88 -15.30
N LYS A 2 -14.03 6.11 -14.09
CA LYS A 2 -13.39 6.94 -13.08
C LYS A 2 -12.54 6.02 -12.18
N PRO A 3 -11.25 6.33 -11.94
CA PRO A 3 -10.46 5.56 -10.98
C PRO A 3 -11.04 5.66 -9.56
N SER A 4 -10.97 4.56 -8.83
CA SER A 4 -11.21 4.51 -7.39
C SER A 4 -9.87 4.44 -6.66
N SER A 5 -9.78 5.10 -5.52
CA SER A 5 -8.55 5.19 -4.72
C SER A 5 -8.72 4.51 -3.37
N SER A 6 -7.69 3.77 -2.96
CA SER A 6 -7.50 3.31 -1.59
C SER A 6 -6.35 4.09 -0.95
N ILE A 7 -6.58 4.61 0.24
CA ILE A 7 -5.59 5.32 1.04
C ILE A 7 -5.52 4.63 2.40
N HIS A 8 -4.35 4.11 2.74
CA HIS A 8 -4.16 3.29 3.93
C HIS A 8 -2.95 3.76 4.74
N GLN A 9 -3.15 3.97 6.05
CA GLN A 9 -2.05 4.23 6.96
C GLN A 9 -1.43 2.90 7.41
N VAL A 10 -0.12 2.77 7.23
CA VAL A 10 0.67 1.62 7.68
C VAL A 10 0.75 1.61 9.21
N TYR A 11 0.28 0.54 9.83
CA TYR A 11 0.38 0.31 11.28
C TYR A 11 1.55 -0.62 11.62
N PHE A 12 1.98 -0.62 12.89
CA PHE A 12 3.13 -1.40 13.40
C PHE A 12 3.13 -2.88 13.04
N ASN A 13 1.97 -3.48 12.81
CA ASN A 13 1.83 -4.90 12.47
C ASN A 13 1.72 -5.15 10.97
N SER A 14 1.90 -4.15 10.11
CA SER A 14 1.78 -4.33 8.66
C SER A 14 2.86 -5.27 8.13
N ALA A 15 2.45 -6.15 7.20
CA ALA A 15 3.33 -7.07 6.48
C ALA A 15 4.39 -6.34 5.63
N PHE A 16 4.19 -5.05 5.35
CA PHE A 16 5.03 -4.29 4.43
C PHE A 16 6.10 -3.43 5.11
N ILE A 17 6.14 -3.35 6.44
CA ILE A 17 7.19 -2.58 7.14
C ILE A 17 8.58 -3.12 6.74
N GLY A 18 9.45 -2.21 6.31
CA GLY A 18 10.81 -2.51 5.85
C GLY A 18 10.90 -3.00 4.40
N ALA A 19 9.78 -3.27 3.73
CA ALA A 19 9.79 -3.58 2.29
C ALA A 19 9.96 -2.30 1.46
N LYS A 20 10.54 -2.43 0.27
CA LYS A 20 10.56 -1.33 -0.70
C LYS A 20 9.15 -1.07 -1.21
N LEU A 21 8.82 0.20 -1.43
CA LEU A 21 7.53 0.60 -2.01
C LEU A 21 7.25 -0.10 -3.36
N SER A 22 8.28 -0.35 -4.17
CA SER A 22 8.17 -1.07 -5.44
C SER A 22 7.79 -2.55 -5.31
N ASP A 23 7.96 -3.13 -4.13
CA ASP A 23 7.90 -4.57 -3.92
C ASP A 23 6.55 -5.01 -3.33
N ILE A 24 5.62 -4.07 -3.10
CA ILE A 24 4.27 -4.42 -2.65
C ILE A 24 3.55 -5.17 -3.77
N PRO A 25 3.15 -6.44 -3.56
CA PRO A 25 2.37 -7.18 -4.53
C PRO A 25 0.93 -6.66 -4.52
N LEU A 26 0.50 -6.03 -5.60
CA LEU A 26 -0.88 -5.58 -5.75
C LEU A 26 -1.73 -6.58 -6.54
N PRO A 27 -3.06 -6.62 -6.32
CA PRO A 27 -3.99 -7.33 -7.19
C PRO A 27 -3.90 -6.84 -8.64
N GLU A 28 -4.33 -7.68 -9.59
CA GLU A 28 -4.36 -7.28 -11.00
C GLU A 28 -5.15 -5.98 -11.20
N ARG A 29 -4.70 -5.12 -12.13
CA ARG A 29 -5.36 -3.84 -12.49
C ARG A 29 -5.45 -2.82 -11.33
N CYS A 30 -4.73 -3.06 -10.24
CA CYS A 30 -4.44 -2.09 -9.20
C CYS A 30 -3.04 -1.50 -9.39
N PHE A 31 -2.86 -0.25 -8.95
CA PHE A 31 -1.62 0.49 -9.13
C PHE A 31 -1.27 1.24 -7.85
N LEU A 32 -0.03 1.13 -7.40
CA LEU A 32 0.50 1.94 -6.32
C LEU A 32 1.03 3.23 -6.91
N LEU A 33 0.56 4.37 -6.44
CA LEU A 33 1.04 5.66 -6.93
C LEU A 33 2.26 6.14 -6.14
N GLY A 34 2.28 5.84 -4.86
CA GLY A 34 3.29 6.35 -3.95
C GLY A 34 2.95 6.13 -2.48
N LEU A 35 3.75 6.75 -1.63
CA LEU A 35 3.40 6.97 -0.23
C LEU A 35 3.54 8.44 0.15
N VAL A 36 2.80 8.85 1.17
CA VAL A 36 2.98 10.14 1.84
C VAL A 36 3.53 9.88 3.24
N ARG A 37 4.67 10.50 3.54
CA ARG A 37 5.31 10.46 4.87
C ARG A 37 5.49 11.88 5.34
N GLU A 38 4.94 12.18 6.52
CA GLU A 38 4.91 13.54 7.08
C GLU A 38 4.31 14.54 6.07
N ASN A 39 5.15 15.37 5.44
CA ASN A 39 4.76 16.35 4.44
C ASN A 39 5.50 16.16 3.11
N ARG A 40 5.90 14.92 2.80
CA ARG A 40 6.62 14.56 1.58
C ARG A 40 5.91 13.42 0.86
N VAL A 41 5.85 13.52 -0.46
CA VAL A 41 5.36 12.47 -1.35
C VAL A 41 6.58 11.72 -1.88
N TYR A 42 6.51 10.40 -1.82
CA TYR A 42 7.49 9.51 -2.41
C TYR A 42 6.82 8.72 -3.52
N SER A 43 7.45 8.74 -4.69
CA SER A 43 7.01 7.96 -5.85
C SER A 43 7.61 6.57 -5.84
N LEU A 44 7.11 5.69 -6.70
CA LEU A 44 7.74 4.39 -6.98
C LEU A 44 9.18 4.52 -7.46
N ALA A 45 9.57 5.61 -8.11
CA ALA A 45 10.93 5.82 -8.59
C ALA A 45 11.92 6.08 -7.43
N ASP A 46 11.46 6.71 -6.35
CA ASP A 46 12.26 6.92 -5.14
C ASP A 46 12.39 5.63 -4.32
N SER A 47 11.42 4.72 -4.49
CA SER A 47 11.31 3.40 -3.85
C SER A 47 11.80 3.37 -2.39
N PRO A 48 11.23 4.22 -1.51
CA PRO A 48 11.60 4.22 -0.10
C PRO A 48 11.25 2.87 0.55
N ASP A 49 11.94 2.56 1.64
CA ASP A 49 11.47 1.51 2.54
C ASP A 49 10.23 2.01 3.29
N ILE A 50 9.21 1.18 3.35
CA ILE A 50 7.94 1.49 4.02
C ILE A 50 8.15 1.46 5.53
N SER A 51 7.57 2.46 6.20
CA SER A 51 7.65 2.64 7.65
C SER A 51 6.25 2.73 8.25
N GLU A 52 6.17 2.50 9.55
CA GLU A 52 4.97 2.83 10.33
C GLU A 52 4.57 4.30 10.11
N ALA A 53 3.26 4.55 10.10
CA ALA A 53 2.59 5.82 9.87
C ALA A 53 2.69 6.38 8.43
N ASP A 54 3.35 5.67 7.50
CA ASP A 54 3.26 6.00 6.08
C ASP A 54 1.81 5.88 5.59
N TRP A 55 1.44 6.74 4.65
CA TRP A 55 0.16 6.66 3.96
C TRP A 55 0.38 6.12 2.55
N LEU A 56 0.02 4.87 2.31
CA LEU A 56 0.04 4.25 0.99
C LEU A 56 -1.13 4.79 0.16
N VAL A 57 -0.85 5.14 -1.10
CA VAL A 57 -1.84 5.65 -2.04
C VAL A 57 -1.89 4.73 -3.25
N ALA A 58 -2.99 4.00 -3.40
CA ALA A 58 -3.21 3.09 -4.52
C ALA A 58 -4.52 3.39 -5.24
N VAL A 59 -4.60 2.98 -6.50
CA VAL A 59 -5.78 3.17 -7.34
C VAL A 59 -6.11 1.91 -8.12
N THR A 60 -7.38 1.77 -8.47
CA THR A 60 -7.86 0.79 -9.44
C THR A 60 -8.79 1.48 -10.42
N LEU A 61 -8.80 1.02 -11.67
CA LEU A 61 -9.78 1.46 -12.66
C LEU A 61 -11.10 0.67 -12.52
N ASP A 62 -11.07 -0.47 -11.83
CA ASP A 62 -12.21 -1.34 -11.61
C ASP A 62 -12.68 -1.22 -10.16
N GLU A 63 -13.83 -0.56 -9.96
CA GLU A 63 -14.38 -0.29 -8.62
C GLU A 63 -14.68 -1.57 -7.84
N ALA A 64 -14.95 -2.69 -8.53
CA ALA A 64 -15.19 -3.97 -7.89
C ALA A 64 -13.95 -4.53 -7.17
N LEU A 65 -12.75 -4.06 -7.53
CA LEU A 65 -11.47 -4.47 -6.91
C LEU A 65 -11.08 -3.61 -5.71
N LEU A 66 -11.79 -2.51 -5.43
CA LEU A 66 -11.44 -1.63 -4.31
C LEU A 66 -11.40 -2.37 -2.95
N PRO A 67 -12.33 -3.28 -2.62
CA PRO A 67 -12.25 -4.05 -1.37
C PRO A 67 -11.03 -4.99 -1.29
N GLU A 68 -10.64 -5.59 -2.42
CA GLU A 68 -9.46 -6.45 -2.49
C GLU A 68 -8.17 -5.65 -2.35
N LEU A 69 -8.11 -4.47 -2.98
CA LEU A 69 -7.02 -3.52 -2.84
C LEU A 69 -6.88 -3.05 -1.38
N ASP A 70 -7.99 -2.70 -0.73
CA ASP A 70 -8.00 -2.33 0.69
C ASP A 70 -7.48 -3.45 1.58
N LEU A 71 -7.89 -4.70 1.31
CA LEU A 71 -7.45 -5.87 2.08
C LEU A 71 -5.96 -6.14 1.88
N CYS A 72 -5.47 -6.02 0.64
CA CYS A 72 -4.06 -6.13 0.30
C CYS A 72 -3.21 -5.12 1.09
N LEU A 73 -3.57 -3.83 1.06
CA LEU A 73 -2.79 -2.80 1.77
C LEU A 73 -2.81 -2.97 3.30
N LYS A 74 -3.87 -3.57 3.85
CA LYS A 74 -4.05 -3.85 5.28
C LYS A 74 -3.39 -5.14 5.76
N GLN A 75 -2.67 -5.87 4.91
CA GLN A 75 -2.04 -7.12 5.30
C GLN A 75 -1.13 -6.92 6.52
N ALA A 76 -1.34 -7.75 7.53
CA ALA A 76 -0.54 -7.78 8.74
C ALA A 76 0.51 -8.90 8.67
N GLN A 77 1.63 -8.74 9.36
CA GLN A 77 2.61 -9.79 9.59
C GLN A 77 1.88 -11.00 10.17
N GLN A 78 2.05 -12.15 9.53
CA GLN A 78 1.58 -13.41 10.11
C GLN A 78 2.57 -13.76 11.22
N THR A 79 2.17 -13.52 12.48
CA THR A 79 2.89 -14.09 13.62
C THR A 79 2.65 -15.59 13.56
N ASN A 80 3.60 -16.35 13.03
CA ASN A 80 3.66 -17.79 13.28
C ASN A 80 3.86 -17.94 14.79
N ALA A 81 2.79 -18.33 15.49
CA ALA A 81 2.91 -18.83 16.84
C ALA A 81 3.56 -20.21 16.75
N ASP A 82 4.88 -20.26 16.93
CA ASP A 82 5.63 -21.47 17.26
C ASP A 82 5.30 -21.93 18.70
#